data_AF-A0A947YE67-F1
#
_entry.id   AF-A0A947YE67-F1
#
_cell.length_a   1.000
_cell.length_b   1.000
_cell.length_c   1.000
_cell.angle_alpha   90.00
_cell.angle_beta   90.00
_cell.angle_gamma   90.00
#
_symmetry.space_group_name_H-M   'P 1'
#
loop_
_entity.id
_entity.type
_entity.pdbx_description
1 polymer ?
#
loop_
_entity_poly.entity_id
_entity_poly.type
_entity_poly.pdbx_seq_one_letter_code
_entity_poly.pdbx_strand_id
1 'polypeptide(L)'
;MRLNQHLLELLQEIQEIPSSPFLSKPSKEYIISLLTKYNVPFSFNHYSIIARPVQNPGATKLVFLTHTDHPGAVLKNNRIGILFGSVGLGRLGKQLPIPMKVFSPQGKYLGKGEITHIEKSRKIGTKIDFDVPKNSFAQYDFPYLKNTPTHIKLYNADNGIDTAVMLHLLSKRIESGFDLYFVFNFHEEVHQISAWHLSRHNPINIGSRDIVINLEAPIIENQKNKFCPPVNYENGPVLELSNLNMVHGYKNPGKNLAEVLLKTTAHRYKLDLQIGATKGSDEARAITNFGLTPNIVTLAIPNRYKHNRGSDGQVVPEEILKKDVVIFSKLLSKAILFDPKKLNKISTKMTNLSLQIKKNDCITDKDVQLQKAKLNDRLDVYYKAIIKRGYYFPESLKDSFQDFALKLLFYFMFLIQKLY
;
A
#
# COMPACT_ATOMS: atom_id res chain seq x y z
N MET A 1 -15.11 -9.01 19.95
CA MET A 1 -15.38 -7.67 19.37
C MET A 1 -16.06 -7.85 18.02
N ARG A 2 -17.14 -7.10 17.73
CA ARG A 2 -17.83 -7.17 16.42
C ARG A 2 -17.30 -6.09 15.48
N LEU A 3 -17.16 -6.42 14.20
CA LEU A 3 -16.82 -5.46 13.16
C LEU A 3 -18.05 -4.56 12.89
N ASN A 4 -17.82 -3.29 12.57
CA ASN A 4 -18.90 -2.39 12.17
C ASN A 4 -19.50 -2.85 10.83
N GLN A 5 -20.83 -2.80 10.70
CA GLN A 5 -21.55 -3.30 9.51
C GLN A 5 -21.18 -2.52 8.25
N HIS A 6 -21.11 -1.20 8.33
CA HIS A 6 -20.72 -0.37 7.19
C HIS A 6 -19.26 -0.61 6.75
N LEU A 7 -18.35 -0.87 7.72
CA LEU A 7 -16.98 -1.28 7.37
C LEU A 7 -16.97 -2.66 6.68
N LEU A 8 -17.83 -3.60 7.09
CA LEU A 8 -17.93 -4.90 6.45
C LEU A 8 -18.43 -4.80 5.00
N GLU A 9 -19.39 -3.91 4.75
CA GLU A 9 -19.91 -3.59 3.41
C GLU A 9 -18.80 -3.00 2.52
N LEU A 10 -18.07 -1.99 3.02
CA LEU A 10 -16.94 -1.41 2.29
C LEU A 10 -15.85 -2.44 2.00
N LEU A 11 -15.58 -3.35 2.93
CA LEU A 11 -14.65 -4.46 2.67
C LEU A 11 -15.15 -5.30 1.50
N GLN A 12 -16.40 -5.77 1.54
CA GLN A 12 -16.99 -6.57 0.46
C GLN A 12 -16.88 -5.85 -0.90
N GLU A 13 -17.30 -4.59 -0.97
CA GLU A 13 -17.30 -3.79 -2.20
C GLU A 13 -15.87 -3.64 -2.76
N ILE A 14 -14.87 -3.36 -1.92
CA ILE A 14 -13.47 -3.22 -2.38
C ILE A 14 -12.91 -4.53 -2.92
N GLN A 15 -13.26 -5.67 -2.32
CA GLN A 15 -12.78 -6.97 -2.81
C GLN A 15 -13.33 -7.32 -4.19
N GLU A 16 -14.52 -6.83 -4.53
CA GLU A 16 -15.15 -7.02 -5.84
C GLU A 16 -14.52 -6.13 -6.91
N ILE A 17 -13.86 -5.04 -6.50
CA ILE A 17 -13.21 -4.10 -7.40
C ILE A 17 -11.86 -4.68 -7.83
N PRO A 18 -11.63 -4.77 -9.14
CA PRO A 18 -10.38 -5.24 -9.64
C PRO A 18 -9.26 -4.23 -9.45
N SER A 19 -8.14 -4.74 -8.95
CA SER A 19 -7.07 -3.93 -8.36
C SER A 19 -5.68 -4.27 -8.90
N SER A 20 -5.55 -4.93 -10.06
CA SER A 20 -4.22 -5.20 -10.63
C SER A 20 -3.46 -3.90 -10.99
N PRO A 21 -2.12 -3.87 -10.85
CA PRO A 21 -1.31 -2.70 -11.21
C PRO A 21 -1.55 -2.20 -12.63
N PHE A 22 -1.42 -0.88 -12.82
CA PHE A 22 -1.72 -0.14 -14.06
C PHE A 22 -3.18 -0.11 -14.49
N LEU A 23 -4.10 -0.62 -13.65
CA LEU A 23 -5.54 -0.51 -13.88
C LEU A 23 -6.24 0.18 -12.69
N SER A 24 -5.87 1.43 -12.46
CA SER A 24 -6.41 2.20 -11.33
C SER A 24 -7.83 2.73 -11.55
N LYS A 25 -8.35 2.68 -12.78
CA LYS A 25 -9.63 3.33 -13.13
C LYS A 25 -10.82 2.83 -12.29
N PRO A 26 -11.09 1.51 -12.15
CA PRO A 26 -12.23 1.02 -11.36
C PRO A 26 -12.16 1.47 -9.89
N SER A 27 -11.01 1.25 -9.22
CA SER A 27 -10.80 1.68 -7.83
C SER A 27 -10.90 3.19 -7.68
N LYS A 28 -10.33 3.95 -8.62
CA LYS A 28 -10.40 5.42 -8.63
C LYS A 28 -11.83 5.92 -8.73
N GLU A 29 -12.62 5.40 -9.67
CA GLU A 29 -14.02 5.81 -9.87
C GLU A 29 -14.86 5.50 -8.64
N TYR A 30 -14.67 4.31 -8.06
CA TYR A 30 -15.34 3.93 -6.82
C TYR A 30 -14.99 4.88 -5.66
N ILE A 31 -13.69 5.12 -5.40
CA ILE A 31 -13.25 6.03 -4.32
C ILE A 31 -13.78 7.44 -4.54
N ILE A 32 -13.69 7.98 -5.77
CA ILE A 32 -14.22 9.30 -6.11
C ILE A 32 -15.73 9.36 -5.86
N SER A 33 -16.49 8.31 -6.20
CA SER A 33 -17.92 8.26 -5.96
C SER A 33 -18.26 8.36 -4.48
N LEU A 34 -17.49 7.67 -3.62
CA LEU A 34 -17.66 7.70 -2.17
C LEU A 34 -17.25 9.05 -1.58
N LEU A 35 -16.10 9.61 -1.97
CA LEU A 35 -15.67 10.93 -1.53
C LEU A 35 -16.70 12.02 -1.90
N THR A 36 -17.29 11.93 -3.09
CA THR A 36 -18.37 12.82 -3.53
C THR A 36 -19.62 12.63 -2.68
N LYS A 37 -20.04 11.37 -2.45
CA LYS A 37 -21.19 11.02 -1.59
C LYS A 37 -21.00 11.52 -0.15
N TYR A 38 -19.78 11.48 0.37
CA TYR A 38 -19.44 11.94 1.72
C TYR A 38 -19.12 13.45 1.79
N ASN A 39 -19.22 14.16 0.67
CA ASN A 39 -18.88 15.58 0.55
C ASN A 39 -17.47 15.91 1.07
N VAL A 40 -16.50 15.04 0.78
CA VAL A 40 -15.10 15.22 1.14
C VAL A 40 -14.37 15.91 -0.01
N PRO A 41 -13.71 17.06 0.18
CA PRO A 41 -12.88 17.67 -0.86
C PRO A 41 -11.71 16.77 -1.25
N PHE A 42 -11.47 16.60 -2.55
CA PHE A 42 -10.33 15.82 -3.04
C PHE A 42 -9.74 16.40 -4.33
N SER A 43 -8.52 15.99 -4.61
CA SER A 43 -7.84 16.15 -5.90
C SER A 43 -7.27 14.80 -6.32
N PHE A 44 -7.00 14.61 -7.61
CA PHE A 44 -6.37 13.37 -8.08
C PHE A 44 -5.47 13.64 -9.28
N ASN A 45 -4.55 12.72 -9.52
CA ASN A 45 -3.75 12.66 -10.75
C ASN A 45 -3.69 11.19 -11.23
N HIS A 46 -2.68 10.83 -12.03
CA HIS A 46 -2.50 9.46 -12.51
C HIS A 46 -1.87 8.49 -11.49
N TYR A 47 -1.36 8.99 -10.36
CA TYR A 47 -0.65 8.22 -9.34
C TYR A 47 -1.43 8.08 -8.03
N SER A 48 -2.29 9.06 -7.69
CA SER A 48 -3.04 9.03 -6.43
C SER A 48 -4.30 9.91 -6.43
N ILE A 49 -5.16 9.64 -5.44
CA ILE A 49 -6.21 10.55 -4.94
C ILE A 49 -5.74 11.12 -3.60
N ILE A 50 -5.91 12.43 -3.41
CA ILE A 50 -5.62 13.14 -2.16
C ILE A 50 -6.93 13.77 -1.68
N ALA A 51 -7.52 13.21 -0.63
CA ALA A 51 -8.69 13.72 0.04
C ALA A 51 -8.30 14.55 1.27
N ARG A 52 -8.97 15.68 1.48
CA ARG A 52 -8.70 16.65 2.56
C ARG A 52 -10.00 17.00 3.30
N PRO A 53 -10.50 16.11 4.19
CA PRO A 53 -11.77 16.29 4.88
C PRO A 53 -11.77 17.41 5.92
N VAL A 54 -10.61 17.77 6.49
CA VAL A 54 -10.49 18.86 7.48
C VAL A 54 -9.40 19.82 7.02
N GLN A 55 -9.78 21.07 6.76
CA GLN A 55 -8.85 22.11 6.30
C GLN A 55 -8.53 23.06 7.46
N ASN A 56 -7.34 22.92 8.03
CA ASN A 56 -6.85 23.79 9.10
C ASN A 56 -5.51 24.40 8.67
N PRO A 57 -5.51 25.45 7.80
CA PRO A 57 -4.27 26.07 7.34
C PRO A 57 -3.38 26.48 8.52
N GLY A 58 -2.09 26.13 8.46
CA GLY A 58 -1.13 26.44 9.52
C GLY A 58 -1.07 25.43 10.67
N ALA A 59 -2.03 24.51 10.80
CA ALA A 59 -1.93 23.37 11.72
C ALA A 59 -0.90 22.33 11.25
N THR A 60 -0.51 21.42 12.15
CA THR A 60 0.26 20.21 11.78
C THR A 60 -0.59 19.36 10.84
N LYS A 61 -0.01 18.89 9.74
CA LYS A 61 -0.70 17.94 8.87
C LYS A 61 -0.64 16.55 9.46
N LEU A 62 -1.75 15.82 9.37
CA LEU A 62 -1.81 14.39 9.63
C LEU A 62 -2.19 13.71 8.31
N VAL A 63 -1.28 12.89 7.79
CA VAL A 63 -1.42 12.26 6.48
C VAL A 63 -1.50 10.74 6.66
N PHE A 64 -2.61 10.15 6.22
CA PHE A 64 -2.75 8.71 6.08
C PHE A 64 -2.49 8.29 4.63
N LEU A 65 -1.63 7.29 4.44
CA LEU A 65 -1.31 6.72 3.12
C LEU A 65 -1.79 5.26 3.08
N THR A 66 -2.41 4.86 1.97
CA THR A 66 -2.68 3.47 1.61
C THR A 66 -2.54 3.33 0.10
N HIS A 67 -2.48 2.09 -0.40
CA HIS A 67 -2.52 1.80 -1.82
C HIS A 67 -3.74 0.98 -2.20
N THR A 68 -4.15 1.08 -3.47
CA THR A 68 -5.37 0.47 -3.99
C THR A 68 -5.12 -0.68 -4.95
N ASP A 69 -3.87 -0.85 -5.40
CA ASP A 69 -3.49 -1.98 -6.23
C ASP A 69 -3.08 -3.20 -5.39
N HIS A 70 -3.19 -4.37 -6.02
CA HIS A 70 -2.88 -5.67 -5.45
C HIS A 70 -2.37 -6.63 -6.55
N PRO A 71 -1.43 -7.54 -6.26
CA PRO A 71 -0.90 -8.49 -7.22
C PRO A 71 -1.96 -9.19 -8.07
N GLY A 72 -1.67 -9.25 -9.37
CA GLY A 72 -2.57 -9.82 -10.37
C GLY A 72 -1.95 -9.79 -11.76
N ALA A 73 -2.76 -10.12 -12.77
CA ALA A 73 -2.29 -10.19 -14.15
C ALA A 73 -2.97 -9.17 -15.07
N VAL A 74 -2.21 -8.65 -16.04
CA VAL A 74 -2.76 -7.95 -17.20
C VAL A 74 -2.64 -8.86 -18.42
N LEU A 75 -3.76 -9.08 -19.11
CA LEU A 75 -3.90 -9.99 -20.23
C LEU A 75 -3.73 -9.24 -21.56
N LYS A 76 -2.96 -9.84 -22.47
CA LYS A 76 -2.84 -9.36 -23.85
C LYS A 76 -3.97 -9.91 -24.72
N ASN A 77 -4.39 -11.14 -24.43
CA ASN A 77 -5.48 -11.88 -25.06
C ASN A 77 -5.83 -13.10 -24.19
N ASN A 78 -6.60 -14.04 -24.73
CA ASN A 78 -7.04 -15.26 -24.04
C ASN A 78 -5.94 -16.30 -23.78
N ARG A 79 -4.72 -16.10 -24.30
CA ARG A 79 -3.60 -17.05 -24.20
C ARG A 79 -2.40 -16.54 -23.41
N ILE A 80 -2.21 -15.23 -23.31
CA ILE A 80 -0.99 -14.63 -22.79
C ILE A 80 -1.29 -13.42 -21.90
N GLY A 81 -0.58 -13.32 -20.78
CA GLY A 81 -0.58 -12.15 -19.91
C GLY A 81 0.76 -11.91 -19.22
N ILE A 82 0.79 -10.96 -18.28
CA ILE A 82 1.93 -10.63 -17.44
C ILE A 82 1.46 -10.48 -15.99
N LEU A 83 2.17 -11.13 -15.05
CA LEU A 83 1.95 -10.99 -13.61
C LEU A 83 2.72 -9.81 -13.00
N PHE A 84 2.03 -9.00 -12.20
CA PHE A 84 2.58 -7.88 -11.43
C PHE A 84 2.48 -8.13 -9.92
N GLY A 85 3.24 -7.36 -9.13
CA GLY A 85 3.35 -7.54 -7.68
C GLY A 85 4.34 -8.63 -7.26
N SER A 86 4.56 -8.76 -5.95
CA SER A 86 5.48 -9.75 -5.39
C SER A 86 4.82 -11.11 -5.19
N VAL A 87 4.45 -11.76 -6.30
CA VAL A 87 3.65 -12.99 -6.32
C VAL A 87 4.41 -14.29 -5.96
N GLY A 88 5.74 -14.26 -5.85
CA GLY A 88 6.53 -15.46 -5.47
C GLY A 88 6.61 -16.54 -6.56
N LEU A 89 7.01 -16.16 -7.78
CA LEU A 89 7.00 -16.98 -9.01
C LEU A 89 7.49 -18.43 -8.84
N GLY A 90 8.58 -18.64 -8.09
CA GLY A 90 9.16 -19.98 -7.89
C GLY A 90 8.28 -20.95 -7.10
N ARG A 91 7.34 -20.44 -6.30
CA ARG A 91 6.38 -21.26 -5.54
C ARG A 91 5.07 -21.42 -6.33
N LEU A 92 4.59 -20.37 -7.00
CA LEU A 92 3.35 -20.40 -7.79
C LEU A 92 3.39 -21.42 -8.93
N GLY A 93 4.53 -21.57 -9.61
CA GLY A 93 4.65 -22.53 -10.72
C GLY A 93 4.40 -23.99 -10.32
N LYS A 94 4.44 -24.32 -9.03
CA LYS A 94 4.17 -25.68 -8.51
C LYS A 94 2.68 -26.01 -8.38
N GLN A 95 1.79 -25.03 -8.57
CA GLN A 95 0.34 -25.13 -8.32
C GLN A 95 -0.47 -24.87 -9.59
N LEU A 96 0.13 -25.10 -10.77
CA LEU A 96 -0.57 -24.94 -12.05
C LEU A 96 -1.49 -26.14 -12.31
N PRO A 97 -2.67 -25.94 -12.91
CA PRO A 97 -3.23 -24.65 -13.31
C PRO A 97 -3.81 -23.84 -12.13
N ILE A 98 -3.74 -22.50 -12.22
CA ILE A 98 -4.29 -21.60 -11.19
C ILE A 98 -5.57 -20.94 -11.71
N PRO A 99 -6.73 -21.12 -11.06
CA PRO A 99 -7.99 -20.56 -11.52
C PRO A 99 -8.06 -19.03 -11.31
N MET A 100 -8.68 -18.34 -12.25
CA MET A 100 -8.80 -16.89 -12.28
C MET A 100 -10.19 -16.42 -12.71
N LYS A 101 -10.58 -15.26 -12.18
CA LYS A 101 -11.65 -14.42 -12.70
C LYS A 101 -11.04 -13.40 -13.68
N VAL A 102 -11.66 -13.24 -14.83
CA VAL A 102 -11.22 -12.35 -15.91
C VAL A 102 -12.23 -11.25 -16.12
N PHE A 103 -11.74 -10.07 -16.45
CA PHE A 103 -12.56 -8.88 -16.59
C PHE A 103 -12.01 -7.94 -17.67
N SER A 104 -12.89 -7.13 -18.24
CA SER A 104 -12.59 -6.18 -19.31
C SER A 104 -11.74 -5.01 -18.81
N PRO A 105 -11.05 -4.26 -19.69
CA PRO A 105 -10.28 -3.07 -19.29
C PRO A 105 -11.08 -1.99 -18.53
N GLN A 106 -12.42 -2.06 -18.56
CA GLN A 106 -13.31 -1.13 -17.85
C GLN A 106 -13.74 -1.64 -16.47
N GLY A 107 -13.24 -2.79 -16.01
CA GLY A 107 -13.61 -3.34 -14.71
C GLY A 107 -14.74 -4.37 -14.75
N LYS A 108 -15.31 -4.69 -15.94
CA LYS A 108 -16.49 -5.56 -16.04
C LYS A 108 -16.10 -7.03 -16.02
N TYR A 109 -16.75 -7.84 -15.19
CA TYR A 109 -16.54 -9.29 -15.17
C TYR A 109 -16.89 -9.92 -16.52
N LEU A 110 -15.99 -10.73 -17.08
CA LEU A 110 -16.16 -11.40 -18.38
C LEU A 110 -16.36 -12.91 -18.22
N GLY A 111 -15.71 -13.52 -17.24
CA GLY A 111 -15.79 -14.97 -17.04
C GLY A 111 -14.60 -15.51 -16.25
N LYS A 112 -14.35 -16.81 -16.40
CA LYS A 112 -13.27 -17.52 -15.71
C LYS A 112 -12.26 -18.11 -16.70
N GLY A 113 -11.05 -18.35 -16.21
CA GLY A 113 -10.05 -19.14 -16.90
C GLY A 113 -8.94 -19.54 -15.95
N GLU A 114 -7.79 -19.90 -16.49
CA GLU A 114 -6.67 -20.39 -15.66
C GLU A 114 -5.30 -19.96 -16.20
N ILE A 115 -4.34 -19.81 -15.28
CA ILE A 115 -2.92 -19.73 -15.60
C ILE A 115 -2.42 -21.16 -15.80
N THR A 116 -1.84 -21.45 -16.96
CA THR A 116 -1.31 -22.78 -17.30
C THR A 116 0.21 -22.83 -17.28
N HIS A 117 0.87 -21.68 -17.37
CA HIS A 117 2.32 -21.57 -17.35
C HIS A 117 2.78 -20.22 -16.78
N ILE A 118 3.91 -20.19 -16.08
CA ILE A 118 4.54 -18.98 -15.56
C ILE A 118 6.03 -19.00 -15.91
N GLU A 119 6.48 -18.02 -16.69
CA GLU A 119 7.89 -17.83 -17.00
C GLU A 119 8.61 -17.05 -15.90
N LYS A 120 9.95 -17.20 -15.82
CA LYS A 120 10.81 -16.34 -14.98
C LYS A 120 10.67 -14.86 -15.30
N SER A 121 10.29 -14.53 -16.54
CA SER A 121 10.05 -13.17 -17.04
C SER A 121 8.73 -12.55 -16.52
N ARG A 122 7.94 -13.29 -15.72
CA ARG A 122 6.56 -12.97 -15.29
C ARG A 122 5.49 -13.08 -16.39
N LYS A 123 5.87 -13.43 -17.62
CA LYS A 123 4.89 -13.80 -18.64
C LYS A 123 4.14 -15.05 -18.20
N ILE A 124 2.86 -15.08 -18.50
CA ILE A 124 1.99 -16.22 -18.21
C ILE A 124 1.32 -16.73 -19.47
N GLY A 125 1.17 -18.05 -19.53
CA GLY A 125 0.24 -18.72 -20.43
C GLY A 125 -1.11 -18.86 -19.75
N THR A 126 -2.19 -18.64 -20.49
CA THR A 126 -3.56 -18.76 -19.99
C THR A 126 -4.41 -19.66 -20.88
N LYS A 127 -5.44 -20.27 -20.30
CA LYS A 127 -6.51 -20.97 -21.01
C LYS A 127 -7.84 -20.32 -20.65
N ILE A 128 -8.46 -19.66 -21.64
CA ILE A 128 -9.72 -18.91 -21.49
C ILE A 128 -10.56 -19.17 -22.76
N ASP A 129 -11.78 -19.66 -22.58
CA ASP A 129 -12.64 -20.17 -23.66
C ASP A 129 -13.53 -19.09 -24.32
N PHE A 130 -13.21 -17.81 -24.09
CA PHE A 130 -13.86 -16.66 -24.71
C PHE A 130 -12.81 -15.65 -25.19
N ASP A 131 -13.23 -14.71 -26.04
CA ASP A 131 -12.36 -13.64 -26.49
C ASP A 131 -12.08 -12.65 -25.36
N VAL A 132 -10.80 -12.36 -25.15
CA VAL A 132 -10.34 -11.50 -24.05
C VAL A 132 -9.77 -10.23 -24.67
N PRO A 133 -10.44 -9.07 -24.48
CA PRO A 133 -9.91 -7.79 -24.94
C PRO A 133 -8.50 -7.56 -24.38
N LYS A 134 -7.62 -6.98 -25.20
CA LYS A 134 -6.30 -6.54 -24.74
C LYS A 134 -6.46 -5.59 -23.54
N ASN A 135 -5.53 -5.66 -22.58
CA ASN A 135 -5.60 -4.91 -21.32
C ASN A 135 -6.73 -5.33 -20.38
N SER A 136 -7.39 -6.47 -20.64
CA SER A 136 -8.16 -7.17 -19.62
C SER A 136 -7.26 -7.58 -18.47
N PHE A 137 -7.84 -7.94 -17.34
CA PHE A 137 -7.08 -8.33 -16.17
C PHE A 137 -7.63 -9.62 -15.58
N ALA A 138 -6.77 -10.26 -14.78
CA ALA A 138 -7.12 -11.48 -14.10
C ALA A 138 -6.67 -11.43 -12.65
N GLN A 139 -7.57 -11.89 -11.79
CA GLN A 139 -7.33 -12.10 -10.36
C GLN A 139 -7.67 -13.53 -10.00
N TYR A 140 -7.09 -14.04 -8.92
CA TYR A 140 -7.35 -15.40 -8.48
C TYR A 140 -8.84 -15.63 -8.17
N ASP A 141 -9.36 -16.81 -8.54
CA ASP A 141 -10.76 -17.15 -8.35
C ASP A 141 -11.04 -17.64 -6.93
N PHE A 142 -11.20 -16.70 -6.01
CA PHE A 142 -11.65 -16.95 -4.64
C PHE A 142 -12.98 -16.25 -4.33
N PRO A 143 -13.71 -16.72 -3.30
CA PRO A 143 -14.70 -15.88 -2.64
C PRO A 143 -14.05 -14.58 -2.17
N TYR A 144 -14.67 -13.46 -2.48
CA TYR A 144 -14.13 -12.13 -2.16
C TYR A 144 -13.97 -11.91 -0.66
N LEU A 145 -14.92 -12.42 0.13
CA LEU A 145 -14.92 -12.26 1.57
C LEU A 145 -15.50 -13.51 2.22
N LYS A 146 -14.80 -14.02 3.23
CA LYS A 146 -15.33 -15.03 4.16
C LYS A 146 -15.11 -14.53 5.58
N ASN A 147 -16.22 -14.20 6.25
CA ASN A 147 -16.22 -13.67 7.60
C ASN A 147 -16.53 -14.78 8.61
N THR A 148 -15.58 -15.10 9.49
CA THR A 148 -15.78 -16.06 10.60
C THR A 148 -15.83 -15.31 11.93
N PRO A 149 -16.15 -15.93 13.08
CA PRO A 149 -16.15 -15.23 14.36
C PRO A 149 -14.84 -14.52 14.69
N THR A 150 -13.70 -15.13 14.34
CA THR A 150 -12.35 -14.67 14.72
C THR A 150 -11.55 -14.06 13.57
N HIS A 151 -11.82 -14.46 12.33
CA HIS A 151 -11.02 -14.07 11.17
C HIS A 151 -11.88 -13.46 10.06
N ILE A 152 -11.22 -12.71 9.19
CA ILE A 152 -11.75 -12.32 7.88
C ILE A 152 -10.77 -12.87 6.85
N LYS A 153 -11.30 -13.55 5.84
CA LYS A 153 -10.52 -13.93 4.66
C LYS A 153 -10.93 -13.08 3.48
N LEU A 154 -9.96 -12.52 2.78
CA LEU A 154 -10.14 -11.55 1.71
C LEU A 154 -9.32 -11.94 0.49
N TYR A 155 -9.71 -11.49 -0.71
CA TYR A 155 -8.86 -11.60 -1.89
C TYR A 155 -7.63 -10.68 -1.76
N ASN A 156 -7.90 -9.40 -1.52
CA ASN A 156 -6.98 -8.28 -1.38
C ASN A 156 -7.17 -7.68 0.03
N ALA A 157 -6.59 -8.29 1.07
CA ALA A 157 -6.45 -7.58 2.34
C ALA A 157 -5.35 -6.51 2.21
N ASP A 158 -4.27 -6.84 1.50
CA ASP A 158 -3.18 -5.95 1.13
C ASP A 158 -3.41 -5.23 -0.22
N ASN A 159 -3.90 -3.99 -0.27
CA ASN A 159 -4.23 -3.12 0.87
C ASN A 159 -5.69 -2.65 0.91
N GLY A 160 -6.59 -3.50 0.40
CA GLY A 160 -8.03 -3.27 0.40
C GLY A 160 -8.63 -3.09 1.81
N ILE A 161 -8.05 -3.70 2.85
CA ILE A 161 -8.55 -3.55 4.21
C ILE A 161 -8.32 -2.14 4.76
N ASP A 162 -7.16 -1.55 4.50
CA ASP A 162 -6.79 -0.22 4.96
C ASP A 162 -7.55 0.84 4.17
N THR A 163 -7.72 0.62 2.86
CA THR A 163 -8.59 1.43 2.01
C THR A 163 -10.03 1.45 2.54
N ALA A 164 -10.59 0.28 2.93
CA ALA A 164 -11.93 0.20 3.52
C ALA A 164 -12.01 0.98 4.85
N VAL A 165 -11.00 0.85 5.71
CA VAL A 165 -10.95 1.57 6.98
C VAL A 165 -10.88 3.08 6.75
N MET A 166 -10.05 3.56 5.82
CA MET A 166 -9.97 4.98 5.48
C MET A 166 -11.31 5.52 4.96
N LEU A 167 -11.97 4.81 4.04
CA LEU A 167 -13.29 5.19 3.53
C LEU A 167 -14.36 5.17 4.64
N HIS A 168 -14.30 4.20 5.55
CA HIS A 168 -15.18 4.14 6.73
C HIS A 168 -14.99 5.31 7.70
N LEU A 169 -13.77 5.84 7.83
CA LEU A 169 -13.51 7.04 8.62
C LEU A 169 -14.05 8.28 7.91
N LEU A 170 -13.87 8.36 6.59
CA LEU A 170 -14.34 9.47 5.75
C LEU A 170 -15.87 9.54 5.60
N SER A 171 -16.59 8.43 5.79
CA SER A 171 -18.05 8.43 5.78
C SER A 171 -18.68 9.10 7.00
N LYS A 172 -17.87 9.46 7.99
CA LYS A 172 -18.29 10.16 9.21
C LYS A 172 -17.90 11.63 9.12
N ARG A 173 -18.65 12.48 9.82
CA ARG A 173 -18.20 13.85 10.05
C ARG A 173 -16.96 13.81 10.94
N ILE A 174 -15.83 14.28 10.41
CA ILE A 174 -14.54 14.31 11.12
C ILE A 174 -14.32 15.71 11.68
N GLU A 175 -14.11 15.79 12.99
CA GLU A 175 -13.60 16.99 13.65
C GLU A 175 -12.16 16.72 14.10
N SER A 176 -11.23 17.59 13.72
CA SER A 176 -9.81 17.39 14.04
C SER A 176 -9.11 18.71 14.26
N GLY A 177 -8.14 18.73 15.17
CA GLY A 177 -7.20 19.85 15.31
C GLY A 177 -6.08 19.84 14.26
N PHE A 178 -5.95 18.77 13.48
CA PHE A 178 -4.97 18.63 12.40
C PHE A 178 -5.50 19.20 11.08
N ASP A 179 -4.59 19.50 10.15
CA ASP A 179 -4.93 19.57 8.72
C ASP A 179 -4.85 18.15 8.14
N LEU A 180 -6.00 17.56 7.82
CA LEU A 180 -6.12 16.11 7.66
C LEU A 180 -6.12 15.69 6.19
N TYR A 181 -5.28 14.73 5.84
CA TYR A 181 -5.18 14.18 4.49
C TYR A 181 -5.29 12.65 4.49
N PHE A 182 -6.03 12.14 3.52
CA PHE A 182 -6.13 10.72 3.19
C PHE A 182 -5.66 10.54 1.74
N VAL A 183 -4.62 9.74 1.53
CA VAL A 183 -4.03 9.50 0.21
C VAL A 183 -4.23 8.05 -0.19
N PHE A 184 -4.77 7.86 -1.39
CA PHE A 184 -4.98 6.56 -2.01
C PHE A 184 -4.02 6.46 -3.22
N ASN A 185 -2.92 5.75 -3.04
CA ASN A 185 -1.92 5.51 -4.08
C ASN A 185 -2.34 4.35 -5.00
N PHE A 186 -2.03 4.45 -6.29
CA PHE A 186 -2.53 3.50 -7.29
C PHE A 186 -1.55 2.40 -7.69
N HIS A 187 -0.26 2.56 -7.41
CA HIS A 187 0.82 1.77 -8.02
C HIS A 187 1.91 1.43 -6.99
N GLU A 188 1.53 0.82 -5.88
CA GLU A 188 2.48 0.34 -4.86
C GLU A 188 3.17 -0.94 -5.32
N GLU A 189 2.42 -1.88 -5.89
CA GLU A 189 2.89 -3.25 -6.16
C GLU A 189 3.88 -3.33 -7.34
N VAL A 190 4.12 -2.19 -7.98
CA VAL A 190 5.15 -1.97 -8.99
C VAL A 190 6.26 -1.07 -8.45
N HIS A 191 6.74 -1.41 -7.25
CA HIS A 191 7.86 -0.79 -6.53
C HIS A 191 7.57 0.60 -5.95
N GLN A 192 6.41 0.82 -5.33
CA GLN A 192 6.04 2.05 -4.64
C GLN A 192 6.13 3.29 -5.53
N ILE A 193 5.83 3.17 -6.84
CA ILE A 193 6.04 4.26 -7.81
C ILE A 193 5.12 5.45 -7.53
N SER A 194 3.90 5.20 -7.04
CA SER A 194 2.97 6.26 -6.62
C SER A 194 3.50 7.04 -5.43
N ALA A 195 3.93 6.37 -4.36
CA ALA A 195 4.55 7.04 -3.22
C ALA A 195 5.84 7.77 -3.61
N TRP A 196 6.65 7.22 -4.52
CA TRP A 196 7.84 7.87 -5.05
C TRP A 196 7.50 9.19 -5.76
N HIS A 197 6.52 9.17 -6.66
CA HIS A 197 6.04 10.36 -7.37
C HIS A 197 5.44 11.39 -6.38
N LEU A 198 4.58 10.94 -5.46
CA LEU A 198 4.00 11.79 -4.41
C LEU A 198 5.09 12.49 -3.58
N SER A 199 6.11 11.73 -3.17
CA SER A 199 7.19 12.26 -2.32
C SER A 199 8.10 13.23 -3.07
N ARG A 200 8.43 12.94 -4.34
CA ARG A 200 9.27 13.79 -5.18
C ARG A 200 8.63 15.16 -5.44
N HIS A 201 7.33 15.17 -5.74
CA HIS A 201 6.61 16.39 -6.09
C HIS A 201 5.97 17.10 -4.88
N ASN A 202 5.83 16.38 -3.76
CA ASN A 202 5.28 16.83 -2.50
C ASN A 202 4.03 17.74 -2.64
N PRO A 203 2.97 17.32 -3.34
CA PRO A 203 1.79 18.17 -3.60
C PRO A 203 1.01 18.54 -2.33
N ILE A 204 1.18 17.79 -1.24
CA ILE A 204 0.60 18.05 0.08
C ILE A 204 1.45 19.08 0.87
N ASN A 205 2.64 19.42 0.37
CA ASN A 205 3.63 20.25 1.05
C ASN A 205 3.94 19.73 2.46
N ILE A 206 4.21 18.43 2.57
CA ILE A 206 4.65 17.77 3.82
C ILE A 206 5.97 18.40 4.24
N GLY A 207 6.03 18.88 5.48
CA GLY A 207 7.25 19.42 6.09
C GLY A 207 7.67 18.69 7.36
N SER A 208 8.75 19.18 7.98
CA SER A 208 9.39 18.55 9.14
C SER A 208 8.53 18.39 10.40
N ARG A 209 7.45 19.18 10.53
CA ARG A 209 6.50 19.09 11.66
C ARG A 209 5.30 18.18 11.38
N ASP A 210 5.10 17.80 10.12
CA ASP A 210 3.92 17.06 9.68
C ASP A 210 4.09 15.57 9.97
N ILE A 211 2.97 14.90 10.23
CA ILE A 211 2.90 13.49 10.64
C ILE A 211 2.39 12.66 9.47
N VAL A 212 3.11 11.59 9.15
CA VAL A 212 2.72 10.62 8.11
C VAL A 212 2.55 9.25 8.76
N ILE A 213 1.39 8.65 8.55
CA ILE A 213 1.09 7.28 8.98
C ILE A 213 0.77 6.50 7.72
N ASN A 214 1.72 5.66 7.30
CA ASN A 214 1.50 4.70 6.24
C ASN A 214 0.68 3.51 6.78
N LEU A 215 -0.28 3.00 6.01
CA LEU A 215 -1.11 1.87 6.37
C LEU A 215 -0.74 0.69 5.49
N GLU A 216 -0.53 -0.49 6.07
CA GLU A 216 -0.20 -1.73 5.34
C GLU A 216 -0.89 -2.96 5.94
N ALA A 217 -1.04 -4.02 5.14
CA ALA A 217 -1.42 -5.35 5.63
C ALA A 217 -0.33 -6.43 5.35
N PRO A 218 0.82 -6.38 6.04
CA PRO A 218 1.98 -7.19 5.70
C PRO A 218 2.02 -8.57 6.38
N ILE A 219 2.84 -9.50 5.85
CA ILE A 219 3.31 -10.64 6.64
C ILE A 219 4.28 -10.11 7.70
N ILE A 220 4.02 -10.47 8.97
CA ILE A 220 4.86 -10.06 10.09
C ILE A 220 6.12 -10.92 10.15
N GLU A 221 7.23 -10.35 9.71
CA GLU A 221 8.56 -10.92 9.85
C GLU A 221 9.46 -9.98 10.67
N ASN A 222 9.92 -10.45 11.82
CA ASN A 222 10.79 -9.68 12.70
C ASN A 222 12.16 -9.42 12.07
N GLN A 223 12.57 -8.15 12.05
CA GLN A 223 13.96 -7.78 11.82
C GLN A 223 14.72 -7.89 13.15
N LYS A 224 15.85 -8.62 13.16
CA LYS A 224 16.68 -8.73 14.37
C LYS A 224 17.20 -7.34 14.76
N ASN A 225 16.74 -6.84 15.91
CA ASN A 225 17.17 -5.56 16.44
C ASN A 225 17.08 -5.59 17.97
N LYS A 226 18.16 -5.20 18.66
CA LYS A 226 18.24 -5.25 20.14
C LYS A 226 17.35 -4.22 20.86
N PHE A 227 16.86 -3.21 20.14
CA PHE A 227 16.05 -2.11 20.68
C PHE A 227 14.55 -2.32 20.48
N CYS A 228 14.14 -3.26 19.62
CA CYS A 228 12.74 -3.53 19.33
C CYS A 228 12.33 -4.88 19.91
N PRO A 229 11.18 -4.96 20.62
CA PRO A 229 10.61 -6.25 20.96
C PRO A 229 10.13 -6.96 19.68
N PRO A 230 10.10 -8.31 19.69
CA PRO A 230 9.50 -9.04 18.60
C PRO A 230 8.00 -8.80 18.53
N VAL A 231 7.47 -8.79 17.31
CA VAL A 231 6.05 -8.65 16.98
C VAL A 231 5.56 -9.92 16.29
N ASN A 232 4.26 -10.20 16.34
CA ASN A 232 3.70 -11.39 15.70
C ASN A 232 2.27 -11.15 15.18
N TYR A 233 1.74 -12.18 14.51
CA TYR A 233 0.41 -12.15 13.91
C TYR A 233 -0.75 -12.09 14.92
N GLU A 234 -0.58 -12.61 16.13
CA GLU A 234 -1.69 -12.85 17.07
C GLU A 234 -1.92 -11.71 18.07
N ASN A 235 -1.00 -10.76 18.21
CA ASN A 235 -0.94 -9.83 19.35
C ASN A 235 -1.41 -8.39 19.05
N GLY A 236 -2.22 -8.19 18.00
CA GLY A 236 -2.78 -6.87 17.67
C GLY A 236 -2.06 -6.18 16.50
N PRO A 237 -2.55 -5.01 16.06
CA PRO A 237 -1.86 -4.18 15.07
C PRO A 237 -0.43 -3.85 15.46
N VAL A 238 0.42 -3.62 14.46
CA VAL A 238 1.84 -3.37 14.64
C VAL A 238 2.17 -1.94 14.23
N LEU A 239 2.82 -1.19 15.12
CA LEU A 239 3.50 0.05 14.79
C LEU A 239 4.92 -0.26 14.33
N GLU A 240 5.14 -0.22 13.02
CA GLU A 240 6.41 -0.51 12.37
C GLU A 240 7.28 0.75 12.29
N LEU A 241 8.45 0.67 12.91
CA LEU A 241 9.42 1.75 12.99
C LEU A 241 10.48 1.69 11.88
N SER A 242 10.50 0.58 11.15
CA SER A 242 11.43 0.30 10.07
C SER A 242 10.82 -0.70 9.10
N ASN A 243 11.42 -0.75 7.92
CA ASN A 243 11.21 -1.80 6.95
C ASN A 243 12.58 -2.41 6.57
N LEU A 244 12.62 -3.34 5.62
CA LEU A 244 13.83 -4.04 5.20
C LEU A 244 14.91 -3.07 4.76
N ASN A 245 15.93 -3.02 5.61
CA ASN A 245 17.15 -2.24 5.44
C ASN A 245 16.93 -0.71 5.54
N MET A 246 15.90 -0.24 6.25
CA MET A 246 15.71 1.20 6.49
C MET A 246 14.88 1.50 7.73
N VAL A 247 15.39 2.41 8.57
CA VAL A 247 14.60 3.02 9.65
C VAL A 247 13.74 4.15 9.10
N HIS A 248 12.46 4.19 9.48
CA HIS A 248 11.54 5.25 9.03
C HIS A 248 12.03 6.63 9.49
N GLY A 249 12.12 7.56 8.55
CA GLY A 249 12.60 8.93 8.81
C GLY A 249 14.07 9.04 9.18
N TYR A 250 14.95 8.07 8.83
CA TYR A 250 16.37 8.11 9.22
C TYR A 250 17.13 9.35 8.71
N LYS A 251 16.73 9.92 7.55
CA LYS A 251 17.30 11.16 7.00
C LYS A 251 16.98 12.41 7.81
N ASN A 252 15.96 12.32 8.67
CA ASN A 252 15.55 13.39 9.59
C ASN A 252 15.67 12.86 11.03
N PRO A 253 16.86 12.94 11.65
CA PRO A 253 17.04 12.52 13.03
C PRO A 253 16.19 13.38 13.95
N GLY A 254 15.54 12.76 14.92
CA GLY A 254 14.62 13.44 15.81
C GLY A 254 13.54 12.52 16.33
N LYS A 255 12.75 13.04 17.27
CA LYS A 255 11.58 12.34 17.78
C LYS A 255 10.60 12.12 16.65
N ASN A 256 9.93 10.97 16.70
CA ASN A 256 8.87 10.64 15.77
C ASN A 256 7.51 10.93 16.43
N LEU A 257 6.86 12.03 16.04
CA LEU A 257 5.55 12.40 16.58
C LEU A 257 4.44 11.43 16.16
N ALA A 258 4.60 10.69 15.06
CA ALA A 258 3.67 9.64 14.67
C ALA A 258 3.68 8.48 15.67
N GLU A 259 4.88 8.06 16.10
CA GLU A 259 5.05 7.06 17.17
C GLU A 259 4.39 7.53 18.48
N VAL A 260 4.65 8.78 18.89
CA VAL A 260 4.09 9.37 20.11
C VAL A 260 2.56 9.43 20.06
N LEU A 261 2.00 9.86 18.92
CA LEU A 261 0.55 9.95 18.72
C LEU A 261 -0.09 8.58 18.92
N LEU A 262 0.33 7.57 18.16
CA LEU A 262 -0.30 6.25 18.17
C LEU A 262 -0.13 5.53 19.52
N LYS A 263 1.04 5.62 20.17
CA LYS A 263 1.27 5.06 21.51
C LYS A 263 0.38 5.72 22.56
N THR A 264 0.29 7.06 22.54
CA THR A 264 -0.56 7.78 23.49
C THR A 264 -2.02 7.40 23.29
N THR A 265 -2.47 7.33 22.03
CA THR A 265 -3.83 6.93 21.70
C THR A 265 -4.11 5.50 22.18
N ALA A 266 -3.23 4.55 21.86
CA ALA A 266 -3.39 3.16 22.28
C ALA A 266 -3.47 3.03 23.81
N HIS A 267 -2.53 3.65 24.54
CA HIS A 267 -2.52 3.65 26.00
C HIS A 267 -3.79 4.29 26.59
N ARG A 268 -4.19 5.48 26.12
CA ARG A 268 -5.36 6.21 26.62
C ARG A 268 -6.66 5.42 26.44
N TYR A 269 -6.79 4.69 25.33
CA TYR A 269 -8.00 3.96 24.99
C TYR A 269 -7.90 2.45 25.26
N LYS A 270 -6.84 1.99 25.93
CA LYS A 270 -6.58 0.58 26.27
C LYS A 270 -6.70 -0.32 25.04
N LEU A 271 -6.03 0.08 23.96
CA LEU A 271 -5.98 -0.67 22.70
C LEU A 271 -4.65 -1.42 22.62
N ASP A 272 -4.70 -2.69 22.23
CA ASP A 272 -3.48 -3.46 21.97
C ASP A 272 -2.73 -2.88 20.77
N LEU A 273 -1.45 -2.58 20.95
CA LEU A 273 -0.58 -2.08 19.90
C LEU A 273 0.82 -2.65 20.13
N GLN A 274 1.29 -3.43 19.18
CA GLN A 274 2.67 -3.90 19.14
C GLN A 274 3.55 -2.80 18.55
N ILE A 275 4.84 -2.79 18.88
CA ILE A 275 5.80 -1.82 18.33
C ILE A 275 7.07 -2.58 17.98
N GLY A 276 7.55 -2.48 16.74
CA GLY A 276 8.72 -3.26 16.34
C GLY A 276 9.35 -2.85 15.02
N ALA A 277 10.32 -3.65 14.62
CA ALA A 277 11.06 -3.55 13.36
C ALA A 277 10.75 -4.77 12.50
N THR A 278 10.27 -4.56 11.27
CA THR A 278 9.84 -5.63 10.36
C THR A 278 10.70 -5.66 9.09
N LYS A 279 10.62 -6.78 8.35
CA LYS A 279 11.34 -6.99 7.08
C LYS A 279 10.51 -6.64 5.84
N GLY A 280 9.41 -5.91 5.97
CA GLY A 280 8.58 -5.48 4.84
C GLY A 280 9.28 -4.46 3.94
N SER A 281 8.64 -4.02 2.87
CA SER A 281 8.94 -2.75 2.21
C SER A 281 7.60 -2.09 1.94
N ASP A 282 7.53 -0.78 2.12
CA ASP A 282 6.28 -0.05 2.14
C ASP A 282 6.45 1.38 1.57
N GLU A 283 5.35 2.12 1.49
CA GLU A 283 5.34 3.48 0.96
C GLU A 283 6.08 4.50 1.84
N ALA A 284 6.27 4.20 3.13
CA ALA A 284 7.03 5.05 4.06
C ALA A 284 8.50 5.22 3.63
N ARG A 285 9.03 4.28 2.85
CA ARG A 285 10.34 4.37 2.20
C ARG A 285 10.49 5.60 1.32
N ALA A 286 9.50 5.91 0.49
CA ALA A 286 9.60 7.04 -0.43
C ALA A 286 9.69 8.36 0.33
N ILE A 287 8.79 8.58 1.29
CA ILE A 287 8.76 9.78 2.13
C ILE A 287 10.08 9.96 2.89
N THR A 288 10.62 8.85 3.43
CA THR A 288 11.91 8.83 4.13
C THR A 288 13.07 9.17 3.19
N ASN A 289 13.09 8.61 1.98
CA ASN A 289 14.16 8.83 1.00
C ASN A 289 14.22 10.27 0.49
N PHE A 290 13.08 10.96 0.38
CA PHE A 290 13.05 12.38 0.06
C PHE A 290 13.23 13.29 1.29
N GLY A 291 13.35 12.72 2.48
CA GLY A 291 13.62 13.49 3.69
C GLY A 291 12.51 14.48 4.06
N LEU A 292 11.23 14.17 3.75
CA LEU A 292 10.15 15.14 3.95
C LEU A 292 9.83 15.40 5.43
N THR A 293 9.86 14.35 6.27
CA THR A 293 9.56 14.47 7.71
C THR A 293 10.28 13.41 8.55
N PRO A 294 10.66 13.70 9.82
CA PRO A 294 11.06 12.68 10.79
C PRO A 294 9.88 11.87 11.35
N ASN A 295 8.65 12.39 11.23
CA ASN A 295 7.46 11.88 11.91
C ASN A 295 6.69 10.90 11.04
N ILE A 296 7.34 9.80 10.68
CA ILE A 296 6.74 8.77 9.83
C ILE A 296 6.85 7.39 10.46
N VAL A 297 5.76 6.65 10.39
CA VAL A 297 5.63 5.25 10.81
C VAL A 297 4.73 4.51 9.83
N THR A 298 4.79 3.19 9.85
CA THR A 298 3.77 2.35 9.25
C THR A 298 2.94 1.74 10.37
N LEU A 299 1.62 1.83 10.28
CA LEU A 299 0.69 1.10 11.12
C LEU A 299 0.17 -0.08 10.30
N ALA A 300 0.44 -1.28 10.78
CA ALA A 300 0.20 -2.51 10.04
C ALA A 300 -0.89 -3.38 10.67
N ILE A 301 -1.72 -3.99 9.83
CA ILE A 301 -2.59 -5.11 10.21
C ILE A 301 -1.90 -6.43 9.80
N PRO A 302 -1.51 -7.30 10.75
CA PRO A 302 -0.88 -8.57 10.40
C PRO A 302 -1.71 -9.42 9.42
N ASN A 303 -1.06 -9.86 8.33
CA ASN A 303 -1.66 -10.66 7.26
C ASN A 303 -0.89 -11.96 7.06
N ARG A 304 -1.55 -13.10 7.31
CA ARG A 304 -0.88 -14.40 7.28
C ARG A 304 -0.46 -14.82 5.87
N TYR A 305 -1.23 -14.46 4.85
CA TYR A 305 -1.04 -14.95 3.48
C TYR A 305 -0.91 -13.83 2.45
N LYS A 306 -0.24 -12.73 2.80
CA LYS A 306 -0.01 -11.56 1.92
C LYS A 306 0.38 -11.96 0.48
N HIS A 307 -0.28 -11.33 -0.48
CA HIS A 307 -0.29 -11.60 -1.92
C HIS A 307 -0.86 -12.96 -2.30
N ASN A 308 -1.82 -13.44 -1.51
CA ASN A 308 -2.42 -14.78 -1.62
C ASN A 308 -1.41 -15.94 -1.56
N ARG A 309 -0.31 -15.79 -0.80
CA ARG A 309 0.79 -16.76 -0.75
C ARG A 309 0.69 -17.67 0.47
N GLY A 310 0.21 -18.89 0.27
CA GLY A 310 0.22 -19.96 1.27
C GLY A 310 1.64 -20.50 1.57
N SER A 311 1.76 -21.31 2.62
CA SER A 311 3.03 -21.91 3.10
C SER A 311 3.79 -22.66 2.01
N ASP A 312 3.07 -23.41 1.17
CA ASP A 312 3.63 -24.35 0.19
C ASP A 312 3.40 -23.93 -1.27
N GLY A 313 3.31 -22.61 -1.50
CA GLY A 313 3.04 -22.03 -2.82
C GLY A 313 1.58 -22.10 -3.26
N GLN A 314 0.71 -22.68 -2.43
CA GLN A 314 -0.74 -22.63 -2.60
C GLN A 314 -1.21 -21.18 -2.75
N VAL A 315 -2.13 -20.96 -3.68
CA VAL A 315 -2.81 -19.69 -3.80
C VAL A 315 -4.03 -19.74 -2.90
N VAL A 316 -4.08 -18.87 -1.88
CA VAL A 316 -5.13 -18.88 -0.86
C VAL A 316 -5.62 -17.45 -0.57
N PRO A 317 -6.87 -17.27 -0.11
CA PRO A 317 -7.31 -15.98 0.41
C PRO A 317 -6.39 -15.50 1.53
N GLU A 318 -6.17 -14.19 1.56
CA GLU A 318 -5.48 -13.53 2.66
C GLU A 318 -6.28 -13.68 3.95
N GLU A 319 -5.61 -13.75 5.10
CA GLU A 319 -6.25 -14.05 6.38
C GLU A 319 -5.79 -13.03 7.43
N ILE A 320 -6.78 -12.40 8.06
CA ILE A 320 -6.62 -11.33 9.04
C ILE A 320 -7.44 -11.65 10.29
N LEU A 321 -6.91 -11.34 11.48
CA LEU A 321 -7.67 -11.38 12.72
C LEU A 321 -8.67 -10.22 12.78
N LYS A 322 -9.96 -10.53 12.94
CA LYS A 322 -11.03 -9.52 13.02
C LYS A 322 -10.80 -8.51 14.14
N LYS A 323 -10.25 -8.95 15.28
CA LYS A 323 -9.95 -8.07 16.41
C LYS A 323 -8.95 -6.97 16.02
N ASP A 324 -7.99 -7.26 15.14
CA ASP A 324 -6.94 -6.32 14.76
C ASP A 324 -7.52 -5.22 13.87
N VAL A 325 -8.42 -5.58 12.96
CA VAL A 325 -9.17 -4.60 12.14
C VAL A 325 -9.99 -3.63 13.02
N VAL A 326 -10.65 -4.16 14.05
CA VAL A 326 -11.42 -3.34 14.99
C VAL A 326 -10.51 -2.40 15.79
N ILE A 327 -9.39 -2.91 16.29
CA ILE A 327 -8.41 -2.12 17.05
C ILE A 327 -7.79 -1.04 16.17
N PHE A 328 -7.37 -1.41 14.96
CA PHE A 328 -6.78 -0.52 13.97
C PHE A 328 -7.71 0.63 13.60
N SER A 329 -8.96 0.33 13.22
CA SER A 329 -9.97 1.36 12.91
C SER A 329 -10.24 2.29 14.10
N LYS A 330 -10.32 1.74 15.32
CA LYS A 330 -10.48 2.54 16.55
C LYS A 330 -9.27 3.44 16.78
N LEU A 331 -8.06 2.89 16.67
CA LEU A 331 -6.80 3.61 16.88
C LEU A 331 -6.72 4.82 15.94
N LEU A 332 -6.95 4.63 14.64
CA LEU A 332 -6.98 5.71 13.66
C LEU A 332 -8.06 6.75 13.98
N SER A 333 -9.28 6.31 14.28
CA SER A 333 -10.38 7.23 14.63
C SER A 333 -10.05 8.09 15.84
N LYS A 334 -9.35 7.54 16.84
CA LYS A 334 -8.98 8.26 18.06
C LYS A 334 -7.72 9.11 17.89
N ALA A 335 -6.81 8.72 17.00
CA ALA A 335 -5.64 9.51 16.66
C ALA A 335 -6.03 10.82 15.93
N ILE A 336 -7.04 10.76 15.06
CA ILE A 336 -7.58 11.94 14.36
C ILE A 336 -8.15 12.99 15.33
N LEU A 337 -8.76 12.55 16.44
CA LEU A 337 -9.34 13.43 17.46
C LEU A 337 -8.29 14.00 18.44
N PHE A 338 -7.01 13.67 18.26
CA PHE A 338 -5.96 14.14 19.15
C PHE A 338 -5.69 15.63 18.94
N ASP A 339 -5.34 16.34 20.02
CA ASP A 339 -4.94 17.75 19.94
C ASP A 339 -3.45 17.86 19.57
N PRO A 340 -3.08 18.35 18.38
CA PRO A 340 -1.69 18.46 17.96
C PRO A 340 -0.84 19.30 18.90
N LYS A 341 -1.41 20.30 19.58
CA LYS A 341 -0.66 21.18 20.52
C LYS A 341 -0.15 20.40 21.73
N LYS A 342 -0.84 19.32 22.12
CA LYS A 342 -0.44 18.46 23.25
C LYS A 342 0.64 17.45 22.88
N LEU A 343 0.81 17.09 21.60
CA LEU A 343 1.77 16.07 21.17
C LEU A 343 3.22 16.44 21.54
N ASN A 344 3.62 17.68 21.31
CA ASN A 344 4.98 18.13 21.63
C ASN A 344 5.27 18.02 23.14
N LYS A 345 4.30 18.40 23.99
CA LYS A 345 4.43 18.30 25.45
C LYS A 345 4.49 16.85 25.94
N ILE A 346 3.81 15.92 25.29
CA ILE A 346 3.83 14.50 25.64
C ILE A 346 5.10 13.83 25.13
N SER A 347 5.60 14.25 23.96
CA SER A 347 6.82 13.72 23.35
C SER A 347 8.07 13.90 24.21
N THR A 348 8.06 14.83 25.18
CA THR A 348 9.16 15.02 26.13
C THR A 348 9.16 14.02 27.27
N LYS A 349 8.04 13.37 27.56
CA LYS A 349 7.86 12.46 28.69
C LYS A 349 7.85 10.98 28.31
N MET A 350 7.75 10.67 27.03
CA MET A 350 7.59 9.29 26.56
C MET A 350 8.84 8.78 25.84
N THR A 351 9.21 7.54 26.12
CA THR A 351 10.26 6.84 25.38
C THR A 351 9.87 6.69 23.91
N ASN A 352 10.78 7.09 23.02
CA ASN A 352 10.62 7.02 21.58
C ASN A 352 11.60 5.98 21.03
N LEU A 353 11.09 4.79 20.69
CA LEU A 353 11.93 3.68 20.22
C LEU A 353 12.59 4.05 18.88
N SER A 354 11.85 4.73 17.99
CA SER A 354 12.40 5.13 16.70
C SER A 354 13.59 6.07 16.84
N LEU A 355 13.61 6.97 17.83
CA LEU A 355 14.78 7.81 18.13
C LEU A 355 15.98 6.97 18.57
N GLN A 356 15.78 5.92 19.38
CA GLN A 356 16.87 5.02 19.78
C GLN A 356 17.43 4.26 18.58
N ILE A 357 16.57 3.76 17.70
CA ILE A 357 16.99 3.03 16.50
C ILE A 357 17.72 3.98 15.53
N LYS A 358 17.19 5.18 15.28
CA LYS A 358 17.81 6.21 14.43
C LYS A 358 19.20 6.62 14.92
N LYS A 359 19.39 6.79 16.24
CA LYS A 359 20.69 7.17 16.82
C LYS A 359 21.78 6.13 16.59
N ASN A 360 21.39 4.85 16.56
CA ASN A 360 22.33 3.75 16.36
C ASN A 360 22.42 3.29 14.89
N ASP A 361 21.51 3.78 14.04
CA ASP A 361 21.29 3.42 12.63
C ASP A 361 21.56 1.95 12.27
N CYS A 362 21.20 1.03 13.17
CA CYS A 362 21.60 -0.38 13.10
C CYS A 362 20.77 -1.23 12.12
N ILE A 363 19.90 -0.59 11.34
CA ILE A 363 19.00 -1.23 10.36
C ILE A 363 19.25 -0.71 8.95
N THR A 364 19.60 0.56 8.79
CA THR A 364 19.63 1.18 7.46
C THR A 364 20.86 0.74 6.68
N ASP A 365 20.64 0.13 5.52
CA ASP A 365 21.68 -0.11 4.53
C ASP A 365 21.59 1.00 3.47
N LYS A 366 22.50 1.98 3.56
CA LYS A 366 22.49 3.16 2.70
C LYS A 366 22.72 2.80 1.23
N ASP A 367 23.51 1.78 0.94
CA ASP A 367 23.81 1.37 -0.43
C ASP A 367 22.58 0.70 -1.05
N VAL A 368 21.91 -0.18 -0.30
CA VAL A 368 20.63 -0.76 -0.74
C VAL A 368 19.58 0.32 -0.94
N GLN A 369 19.48 1.32 -0.05
CA GLN A 369 18.51 2.41 -0.23
C GLN A 369 18.83 3.26 -1.46
N LEU A 370 20.11 3.55 -1.72
CA LEU A 370 20.53 4.25 -2.93
C LEU A 370 20.20 3.44 -4.19
N GLN A 371 20.46 2.14 -4.21
CA GLN A 371 20.10 1.26 -5.32
C GLN A 371 18.59 1.22 -5.56
N LYS A 372 17.79 1.12 -4.48
CA LYS A 372 16.33 1.16 -4.57
C LYS A 372 15.84 2.51 -5.11
N ALA A 373 16.41 3.64 -4.66
CA ALA A 373 16.10 4.96 -5.19
C ALA A 373 16.43 5.08 -6.69
N LYS A 374 17.65 4.67 -7.10
CA LYS A 374 18.08 4.61 -8.51
C LYS A 374 17.14 3.74 -9.36
N LEU A 375 16.63 2.63 -8.82
CA LEU A 375 15.63 1.79 -9.49
C LEU A 375 14.30 2.53 -9.64
N ASN A 376 13.79 3.14 -8.58
CA ASN A 376 12.55 3.92 -8.61
C ASN A 376 12.59 5.05 -9.64
N ASP A 377 13.70 5.80 -9.72
CA ASP A 377 13.87 6.86 -10.72
C ASP A 377 13.75 6.34 -12.15
N ARG A 378 14.35 5.17 -12.42
CA ARG A 378 14.26 4.52 -13.73
C ARG A 378 12.85 4.00 -13.99
N LEU A 379 12.25 3.29 -13.04
CA LEU A 379 10.89 2.75 -13.20
C LEU A 379 9.86 3.85 -13.42
N ASP A 380 10.02 5.01 -12.76
CA ASP A 380 9.15 6.17 -12.98
C ASP A 380 9.20 6.64 -14.44
N VAL A 381 10.37 6.63 -15.07
CA VAL A 381 10.51 6.89 -16.51
C VAL A 381 9.88 5.78 -17.35
N TYR A 382 10.19 4.52 -17.04
CA TYR A 382 9.72 3.36 -17.81
C TYR A 382 8.19 3.26 -17.83
N TYR A 383 7.54 3.47 -16.69
CA TYR A 383 6.09 3.34 -16.56
C TYR A 383 5.32 4.64 -16.82
N LYS A 384 5.99 5.77 -17.07
CA LYS A 384 5.34 7.08 -17.23
C LYS A 384 4.21 7.09 -18.25
N ALA A 385 4.44 6.53 -19.45
CA ALA A 385 3.42 6.46 -20.50
C ALA A 385 2.28 5.51 -20.14
N ILE A 386 2.60 4.36 -19.55
CA ILE A 386 1.64 3.35 -19.08
C ILE A 386 0.70 3.94 -18.02
N ILE A 387 1.26 4.60 -17.02
CA ILE A 387 0.50 5.25 -15.93
C ILE A 387 -0.38 6.37 -16.48
N LYS A 388 0.16 7.21 -17.37
CA LYS A 388 -0.59 8.33 -17.96
C LYS A 388 -1.79 7.86 -18.80
N ARG A 389 -1.62 6.81 -19.60
CA ARG A 389 -2.70 6.29 -20.45
C ARG A 389 -3.68 5.37 -19.71
N GLY A 390 -3.25 4.77 -18.60
CA GLY A 390 -4.10 3.93 -17.75
C GLY A 390 -4.29 2.49 -18.25
N TYR A 391 -3.38 1.99 -19.09
CA TYR A 391 -3.37 0.60 -19.56
C TYR A 391 -1.95 0.16 -19.95
N TYR A 392 -1.68 -1.15 -19.81
CA TYR A 392 -0.31 -1.69 -19.91
C TYR A 392 0.16 -1.90 -21.35
N PHE A 393 -0.54 -2.73 -22.13
CA PHE A 393 -0.18 -3.04 -23.51
C PHE A 393 -0.58 -1.91 -24.46
N PRO A 394 0.30 -1.51 -25.40
CA PRO A 394 -0.03 -0.46 -26.36
C PRO A 394 -1.19 -0.87 -27.28
N GLU A 395 -2.07 0.10 -27.57
CA GLU A 395 -3.22 -0.08 -28.45
C GLU A 395 -3.01 0.57 -29.82
N SER A 396 -2.09 1.52 -29.92
CA SER A 396 -1.72 2.21 -31.17
C SER A 396 -0.21 2.15 -31.46
N LEU A 397 0.16 2.52 -32.70
CA LEU A 397 1.55 2.73 -33.10
C LEU A 397 2.21 3.85 -32.28
N LYS A 398 1.45 4.90 -31.95
CA LYS A 398 1.92 6.01 -31.11
C LYS A 398 2.30 5.52 -29.71
N ASP A 399 1.46 4.69 -29.09
CA ASP A 399 1.76 4.10 -27.78
C ASP A 399 3.01 3.22 -27.85
N SER A 400 3.11 2.43 -28.91
CA SER A 400 4.27 1.55 -29.13
C SER A 400 5.57 2.33 -29.25
N PHE A 401 5.55 3.45 -29.99
CA PHE A 401 6.70 4.34 -30.13
C PHE A 401 7.07 5.03 -28.82
N GLN A 402 6.08 5.54 -28.07
CA GLN A 402 6.31 6.15 -26.77
C GLN A 402 6.91 5.16 -25.77
N ASP A 403 6.39 3.94 -25.72
CA ASP A 403 6.93 2.86 -24.89
C ASP A 403 8.36 2.54 -25.29
N PHE A 404 8.64 2.42 -26.58
CA PHE A 404 9.99 2.16 -27.08
C PHE A 404 10.97 3.27 -26.66
N ALA A 405 10.60 4.54 -26.85
CA ALA A 405 11.44 5.68 -26.51
C ALA A 405 11.75 5.74 -24.99
N LEU A 406 10.74 5.55 -24.14
CA LEU A 406 10.94 5.56 -22.68
C LEU A 406 11.73 4.33 -22.19
N LYS A 407 11.57 3.17 -22.84
CA LYS A 407 12.38 1.97 -22.56
C LYS A 407 13.83 2.17 -22.94
N LEU A 408 14.10 2.83 -24.07
CA LEU A 408 15.45 3.18 -24.48
C LEU A 408 16.10 4.15 -23.47
N LEU A 409 15.35 5.17 -23.03
CA LEU A 409 15.82 6.10 -22.00
C LEU A 409 16.08 5.39 -20.66
N PHE A 410 15.17 4.51 -20.23
CA PHE A 410 15.37 3.66 -19.05
C PHE A 410 16.67 2.85 -19.13
N TYR A 411 16.94 2.23 -20.29
CA TYR A 411 18.14 1.43 -20.51
C TYR A 411 19.40 2.31 -20.50
N PHE A 412 19.36 3.48 -21.13
CA PHE A 412 20.45 4.44 -21.10
C PHE A 412 20.78 4.92 -19.68
N MET A 413 19.75 5.27 -18.88
CA MET A 413 19.92 5.62 -17.47
C MET A 413 20.58 4.49 -16.67
N PHE A 414 20.20 3.23 -16.95
CA PHE A 414 20.82 2.07 -16.31
C PHE A 414 22.31 1.93 -16.65
N LEU A 415 22.69 2.16 -17.91
CA LEU A 415 24.10 2.10 -18.33
C LEU A 415 24.92 3.19 -17.63
N ILE A 416 24.43 4.43 -17.57
CA ILE A 416 25.10 5.51 -16.84
C ILE A 416 25.28 5.13 -15.36
N GLN A 417 24.23 4.61 -14.71
CA GLN A 417 24.30 4.18 -13.30
C GLN A 417 25.22 2.99 -13.04
N LYS A 418 25.67 2.26 -14.07
CA LYS A 418 26.68 1.20 -13.94
C LYS A 418 28.11 1.72 -14.09
N LEU A 419 28.28 2.88 -14.73
CA LEU A 419 29.58 3.53 -14.92
C LEU A 419 29.99 4.36 -13.70
N TYR A 420 29.05 4.70 -12.81
CA TYR A 420 29.22 5.46 -11.57
C TYR A 420 28.50 4.79 -10.39
#